data_AF-E9RTH3-F1
#
_entry.id   AF-E9RTH3-F1
#
_cell.length_a   1.000
_cell.length_b   1.000
_cell.length_c   1.000
_cell.angle_alpha   90.00
_cell.angle_beta   90.00
_cell.angle_gamma   90.00
#
_symmetry.space_group_name_H-M   'P 1'
#
loop_
_entity.id
_entity.type
_entity.pdbx_description
1 polymer ?
#
loop_
_entity_poly.entity_id
_entity_poly.type
_entity_poly.pdbx_seq_one_letter_code
_entity_poly.pdbx_strand_id
1 'polypeptide(L)'
;MKYTITMSCGHEERIELFGSTKERDRKIDYFMSQGLCSECYKKKMQEEAEKEGFNFNSCVLPYISNEDGSILLSVWFSGNTKPFKDDIKSLGGYSWSERETGNDSYLLSKPMMCWNKVIKLDELEDEIIKAESIGANNIVTEKNLFEICHYQIALKKQKKWNEKKAIIESIEKPTVPEVLKGCTWNQKIYGRSGGYTIYPNGNKISITDDQKKEIENYLKLKKNIKIKLKLLTRCRNERHEKYIVDKCVKY
;
A
#
# COMPACT_ATOMS: atom_id res chain seq x y z
N MET A 1 -10.45 32.05 -26.21
CA MET A 1 -11.35 32.44 -27.32
C MET A 1 -11.80 31.17 -28.03
N LYS A 2 -13.08 31.03 -28.36
CA LYS A 2 -13.61 29.84 -29.02
C LYS A 2 -13.46 29.96 -30.53
N TYR A 3 -12.94 28.92 -31.16
CA TYR A 3 -12.73 28.80 -32.61
C TYR A 3 -13.52 27.60 -33.12
N THR A 4 -14.14 27.73 -34.29
CA THR A 4 -14.63 26.59 -35.06
C THR A 4 -13.53 26.21 -36.04
N ILE A 5 -12.97 25.01 -35.90
CA ILE A 5 -11.83 24.55 -36.68
C ILE A 5 -12.26 23.30 -37.44
N THR A 6 -11.99 23.27 -38.75
CA THR A 6 -12.10 22.05 -39.55
C THR A 6 -10.88 21.18 -39.30
N MET A 7 -11.09 20.04 -38.65
CA MET A 7 -10.05 19.07 -38.30
C MET A 7 -9.52 18.36 -39.53
N SER A 8 -8.36 17.71 -39.42
CA SER A 8 -7.77 16.91 -40.52
C SER A 8 -8.68 15.75 -40.98
N CYS A 9 -9.56 15.29 -40.09
CA CYS A 9 -10.59 14.29 -40.40
C CYS A 9 -11.81 14.85 -41.16
N GLY A 10 -11.84 16.15 -41.50
CA GLY A 10 -12.91 16.81 -42.25
C GLY A 10 -14.10 17.28 -41.40
N HIS A 11 -14.09 17.06 -40.08
CA HIS A 11 -15.18 17.49 -39.18
C HIS A 11 -14.87 18.83 -38.54
N GLU A 12 -15.89 19.67 -38.35
CA GLU A 12 -15.77 20.92 -37.59
C GLU A 12 -15.96 20.69 -36.10
N GLU A 13 -15.07 21.27 -35.29
CA GLU A 13 -15.17 21.22 -33.84
C GLU A 13 -14.93 22.61 -33.23
N ARG A 14 -15.75 22.95 -32.23
CA ARG A 14 -15.64 24.23 -31.51
C ARG A 14 -14.70 24.07 -30.32
N ILE A 15 -13.46 24.50 -30.46
CA ILE A 15 -12.42 24.39 -29.42
C ILE A 15 -12.13 25.76 -28.80
N GLU A 16 -11.97 25.77 -27.47
CA GLU A 16 -11.47 26.93 -26.77
C GLU A 16 -9.94 26.91 -26.72
N LEU A 17 -9.31 27.91 -27.36
CA LEU A 17 -7.86 28.05 -27.38
C LEU A 17 -7.41 29.20 -26.48
N PHE A 18 -6.39 28.89 -25.68
CA PHE A 18 -5.68 29.79 -24.78
C PHE A 18 -4.25 30.03 -25.27
N GLY A 19 -3.71 31.20 -24.97
CA GLY A 19 -2.37 31.64 -25.33
C GLY A 19 -2.36 32.90 -26.21
N SER A 20 -1.15 33.31 -26.59
CA SER A 20 -0.92 34.40 -27.55
C SER A 20 -1.54 34.09 -28.92
N THR A 21 -1.71 35.09 -29.77
CA THR A 21 -2.23 34.89 -31.15
C THR A 21 -1.40 33.87 -31.92
N LYS A 22 -0.06 33.99 -31.89
CA LYS A 22 0.86 33.06 -32.56
C LYS A 22 0.73 31.62 -32.07
N GLU A 23 0.52 31.40 -30.77
CA GLU A 23 0.31 30.04 -30.23
C GLU A 23 -1.05 29.47 -30.63
N ARG A 24 -2.09 30.31 -30.69
CA ARG A 24 -3.42 29.91 -31.14
C ARG A 24 -3.39 29.51 -32.62
N ASP A 25 -2.79 30.31 -33.48
CA ASP A 25 -2.67 30.02 -34.92
C ASP A 25 -1.91 28.71 -35.14
N ARG A 26 -0.78 28.50 -34.45
CA ARG A 26 -0.03 27.24 -34.52
C ARG A 26 -0.87 26.02 -34.10
N LYS A 27 -1.73 26.16 -33.07
CA LYS A 27 -2.65 25.09 -32.65
C LYS A 27 -3.71 24.83 -33.70
N ILE A 28 -4.25 25.88 -34.33
CA ILE A 28 -5.22 25.76 -35.43
C ILE A 28 -4.59 25.02 -36.61
N ASP A 29 -3.38 25.40 -37.04
CA ASP A 29 -2.65 24.73 -38.12
C ASP A 29 -2.41 23.25 -37.81
N TYR A 30 -2.06 22.92 -36.56
CA TYR A 30 -1.92 21.52 -36.12
C TYR A 30 -3.24 20.75 -36.23
N PHE A 31 -4.35 21.34 -35.77
CA PHE A 31 -5.67 20.71 -35.85
C PHE A 31 -6.12 20.49 -37.30
N MET A 32 -5.88 21.46 -38.18
CA MET A 32 -6.22 21.35 -39.61
C MET A 32 -5.36 20.33 -40.36
N SER A 33 -4.06 20.25 -40.05
CA SER A 33 -3.13 19.38 -40.77
C SER A 33 -3.08 17.95 -40.24
N GLN A 34 -3.19 17.74 -38.93
CA GLN A 34 -2.92 16.46 -38.28
C GLN A 34 -3.93 16.08 -37.19
N GLY A 35 -4.61 17.05 -36.57
CA GLY A 35 -5.49 16.79 -35.43
C GLY A 35 -6.82 16.14 -35.82
N LEU A 36 -7.22 15.11 -35.08
CA LEU A 36 -8.55 14.51 -35.17
C LEU A 36 -9.54 15.28 -34.29
N CYS A 37 -10.81 15.34 -34.71
CA CYS A 37 -11.88 15.79 -33.80
C CYS A 37 -12.04 14.81 -32.63
N SER A 38 -12.66 15.26 -31.55
CA SER A 38 -12.85 14.45 -30.33
C SER A 38 -13.54 13.11 -30.60
N GLU A 39 -14.53 13.06 -31.49
CA GLU A 39 -15.25 11.82 -31.83
C GLU A 39 -14.38 10.85 -32.65
N CYS A 40 -13.68 11.33 -33.68
CA CYS A 40 -12.75 10.51 -34.46
C CYS A 40 -11.59 10.00 -33.59
N TYR A 41 -11.08 10.84 -32.68
CA TYR A 41 -10.06 10.44 -31.71
C TYR A 41 -10.58 9.34 -30.78
N LYS A 42 -11.76 9.50 -30.18
CA LYS A 42 -12.38 8.47 -29.33
C LYS A 42 -12.56 7.16 -30.07
N LYS A 43 -13.03 7.21 -31.33
CA LYS A 43 -13.21 6.01 -32.16
C LYS A 43 -11.88 5.32 -32.42
N LYS A 44 -10.84 6.07 -32.80
CA LYS A 44 -9.50 5.52 -33.01
C LYS A 44 -8.93 4.87 -31.75
N MET A 45 -9.05 5.52 -30.59
CA MET A 45 -8.60 4.95 -29.31
C MET A 45 -9.38 3.69 -28.94
N GLN A 46 -10.69 3.66 -29.22
CA GLN A 46 -11.52 2.47 -29.01
C GLN A 46 -11.10 1.31 -29.93
N GLU A 47 -10.85 1.57 -31.21
CA GLU A 47 -10.37 0.57 -32.17
C GLU A 47 -8.97 0.03 -31.79
N GLU A 48 -8.08 0.89 -31.28
CA GLU A 48 -6.77 0.49 -30.76
C GLU A 48 -6.91 -0.40 -29.52
N ALA A 49 -7.78 -0.02 -28.57
CA ALA A 49 -8.06 -0.81 -27.38
C ALA A 49 -8.67 -2.18 -27.73
N GLU A 50 -9.60 -2.22 -28.69
CA GLU A 50 -10.21 -3.45 -29.20
C GLU A 50 -9.17 -4.38 -29.84
N LYS A 51 -8.19 -3.84 -30.56
CA LYS A 51 -7.06 -4.61 -31.12
C LYS A 51 -6.13 -5.15 -30.04
N GLU A 52 -5.88 -4.39 -28.98
CA GLU A 52 -5.08 -4.83 -27.83
C GLU A 52 -5.77 -5.95 -27.06
N GLY A 53 -7.11 -6.01 -27.09
CA GLY A 53 -7.91 -6.98 -26.35
C GLY A 53 -8.09 -6.60 -24.89
N PHE A 54 -8.84 -7.40 -24.13
CA PHE A 54 -9.03 -7.17 -22.70
C PHE A 54 -8.03 -8.04 -21.92
N ASN A 55 -7.01 -7.43 -21.30
CA ASN A 55 -5.87 -8.17 -20.76
C ASN A 55 -5.74 -8.00 -19.25
N PHE A 56 -5.33 -9.07 -18.57
CA PHE A 56 -4.94 -9.06 -17.16
C PHE A 56 -3.42 -9.19 -17.03
N ASN A 57 -2.81 -8.37 -16.18
CA ASN A 57 -1.38 -8.28 -16.01
C ASN A 57 -1.01 -8.31 -14.52
N SER A 58 0.22 -8.74 -14.21
CA SER A 58 0.76 -8.77 -12.85
C SER A 58 2.25 -8.42 -12.85
N CYS A 59 2.73 -7.75 -11.79
CA CYS A 59 4.15 -7.47 -11.58
C CYS A 59 4.51 -7.54 -10.09
N VAL A 60 5.66 -8.14 -9.75
CA VAL A 60 6.15 -8.19 -8.38
C VAL A 60 6.70 -6.84 -7.92
N LEU A 61 6.30 -6.41 -6.74
CA LEU A 61 6.76 -5.15 -6.14
C LEU A 61 8.07 -5.36 -5.36
N PRO A 62 9.01 -4.40 -5.38
CA PRO A 62 10.31 -4.51 -4.69
C PRO A 62 10.19 -4.26 -3.16
N TYR A 63 9.04 -4.54 -2.58
CA TYR A 63 8.75 -4.38 -1.15
C TYR A 63 7.71 -5.42 -0.69
N ILE A 64 7.51 -5.50 0.63
CA ILE A 64 6.65 -6.49 1.27
C ILE A 64 5.59 -5.80 2.15
N SER A 65 4.55 -6.54 2.51
CA SER A 65 3.60 -6.14 3.55
C SER A 65 4.34 -5.96 4.88
N ASN A 66 4.15 -4.80 5.51
CA ASN A 66 4.71 -4.54 6.84
C ASN A 66 3.95 -5.28 7.95
N GLU A 67 2.71 -5.70 7.68
CA GLU A 67 1.83 -6.34 8.66
C GLU A 67 2.19 -7.80 8.88
N ASP A 68 2.45 -8.54 7.80
CA ASP A 68 2.62 -9.99 7.83
C ASP A 68 3.81 -10.50 6.99
N GLY A 69 4.59 -9.59 6.38
CA GLY A 69 5.79 -9.95 5.62
C GLY A 69 5.51 -10.55 4.25
N SER A 70 4.25 -10.57 3.81
CA SER A 70 3.86 -11.12 2.50
C SER A 70 4.52 -10.37 1.35
N ILE A 71 4.92 -11.10 0.31
CA ILE A 71 5.37 -10.50 -0.95
C ILE A 71 4.14 -9.93 -1.66
N LEU A 72 4.27 -8.72 -2.18
CA LEU A 72 3.18 -7.98 -2.81
C LEU A 72 3.36 -7.93 -4.32
N LEU A 73 2.23 -7.95 -5.03
CA LEU A 73 2.16 -7.78 -6.48
C LEU A 73 1.18 -6.67 -6.81
N SER A 74 1.49 -5.94 -7.85
CA SER A 74 0.53 -5.07 -8.53
C SER A 74 -0.11 -5.86 -9.66
N VAL A 75 -1.45 -5.85 -9.70
CA VAL A 75 -2.24 -6.47 -10.77
C VAL A 75 -3.13 -5.42 -11.42
N TRP A 76 -3.29 -5.49 -12.75
CA TRP A 76 -4.08 -4.51 -13.48
C TRP A 76 -4.69 -5.03 -14.78
N PHE A 77 -5.78 -4.39 -15.19
CA PHE A 77 -6.39 -4.59 -16.51
C PHE A 77 -5.89 -3.55 -17.53
N SER A 78 -5.63 -3.98 -18.77
CA SER A 78 -5.24 -3.11 -19.89
C SER A 78 -6.01 -3.42 -21.19
N GLY A 79 -5.78 -2.61 -22.23
CA GLY A 79 -6.49 -2.67 -23.51
C GLY A 79 -7.98 -2.29 -23.40
N ASN A 80 -8.86 -3.13 -23.93
CA ASN A 80 -10.31 -2.89 -24.05
C ASN A 80 -11.08 -2.99 -22.72
N THR A 81 -10.72 -2.20 -21.72
CA THR A 81 -11.33 -2.24 -20.38
C THR A 81 -12.68 -1.52 -20.27
N LYS A 82 -13.03 -0.67 -21.23
CA LYS A 82 -14.21 0.20 -21.16
C LYS A 82 -15.54 -0.57 -21.10
N PRO A 83 -15.77 -1.64 -21.90
CA PRO A 83 -16.99 -2.43 -21.82
C PRO A 83 -17.12 -3.22 -20.51
N PHE A 84 -16.01 -3.66 -19.92
CA PHE A 84 -15.95 -4.50 -18.72
C PHE A 84 -15.84 -3.70 -17.42
N LYS A 85 -16.03 -2.39 -17.46
CA LYS A 85 -15.81 -1.49 -16.32
C LYS A 85 -16.58 -1.91 -15.07
N ASP A 86 -17.85 -2.30 -15.22
CA ASP A 86 -18.70 -2.64 -14.09
C ASP A 86 -18.40 -4.07 -13.57
N ASP A 87 -17.97 -4.97 -14.46
CA ASP A 87 -17.49 -6.31 -14.08
C ASP A 87 -16.19 -6.23 -13.27
N ILE A 88 -15.22 -5.42 -13.73
CA ILE A 88 -13.96 -5.16 -13.01
C ILE A 88 -14.23 -4.63 -11.60
N LYS A 89 -15.18 -3.69 -11.45
CA LYS A 89 -15.57 -3.16 -10.14
C LYS A 89 -16.21 -4.23 -9.25
N SER A 90 -17.00 -5.13 -9.86
CA SER A 90 -17.69 -6.20 -9.15
C SER A 90 -16.73 -7.26 -8.59
N LEU A 91 -15.53 -7.42 -9.17
CA LEU A 91 -14.46 -8.26 -8.62
C LEU A 91 -13.91 -7.75 -7.27
N GLY A 92 -14.10 -6.46 -6.98
CA GLY A 92 -13.69 -5.83 -5.73
C GLY A 92 -12.21 -5.43 -5.67
N GLY A 93 -11.95 -4.29 -5.02
CA GLY A 93 -10.60 -3.79 -4.74
C GLY A 93 -9.91 -3.05 -5.90
N TYR A 94 -10.42 -3.15 -7.13
CA TYR A 94 -9.87 -2.42 -8.29
C TYR A 94 -10.32 -0.95 -8.28
N SER A 95 -9.37 -0.06 -8.54
CA SER A 95 -9.63 1.37 -8.69
C SER A 95 -8.89 1.95 -9.91
N TRP A 96 -9.44 3.02 -10.49
CA TRP A 96 -8.78 3.73 -11.58
C TRP A 96 -7.73 4.67 -11.01
N SER A 97 -6.47 4.27 -11.09
CA SER A 97 -5.33 5.00 -10.53
C SER A 97 -4.09 4.83 -11.41
N GLU A 98 -3.03 5.56 -11.07
CA GLU A 98 -1.71 5.33 -11.65
C GLU A 98 -1.29 3.89 -11.32
N ARG A 99 -0.88 3.14 -12.36
CA ARG A 99 -0.34 1.80 -12.20
C ARG A 99 0.88 1.88 -11.28
N GLU A 100 0.94 0.98 -10.32
CA GLU A 100 2.15 0.79 -9.54
C GLU A 100 2.98 -0.35 -10.13
N THR A 101 4.23 -0.09 -10.51
CA THR A 101 5.20 -1.12 -10.87
C THR A 101 6.53 -0.84 -10.18
N GLY A 102 7.31 -1.89 -9.95
CA GLY A 102 8.68 -1.72 -9.45
C GLY A 102 9.57 -0.93 -10.42
N ASN A 103 9.19 -0.82 -11.70
CA ASN A 103 9.95 -0.12 -12.72
C ASN A 103 9.65 1.38 -12.78
N ASP A 104 8.55 1.85 -12.19
CA ASP A 104 8.10 3.24 -12.37
C ASP A 104 9.14 4.26 -11.86
N SER A 105 9.96 3.90 -10.87
CA SER A 105 11.05 4.76 -10.38
C SER A 105 12.16 5.02 -11.42
N TYR A 106 12.23 4.21 -12.48
CA TYR A 106 13.23 4.34 -13.55
C TYR A 106 12.65 5.00 -14.82
N LEU A 107 11.33 5.17 -14.90
CA LEU A 107 10.67 5.75 -16.06
C LEU A 107 10.56 7.27 -15.91
N LEU A 108 10.96 8.00 -16.96
CA LEU A 108 10.75 9.46 -17.04
C LEU A 108 9.31 9.81 -17.45
N SER A 109 8.59 8.84 -18.05
CA SER A 109 7.18 8.96 -18.39
C SER A 109 6.31 8.74 -17.15
N LYS A 110 5.19 9.46 -17.07
CA LYS A 110 4.19 9.20 -16.04
C LYS A 110 3.68 7.76 -16.13
N PRO A 111 3.40 7.10 -14.98
CA PRO A 111 2.76 5.79 -15.00
C PRO A 111 1.43 5.83 -15.75
N MET A 112 1.10 4.72 -16.42
CA MET A 112 -0.20 4.59 -17.10
C MET A 112 -1.34 4.58 -16.08
N MET A 113 -2.48 5.17 -16.42
CA MET A 113 -3.71 5.02 -15.64
C MET A 113 -4.40 3.71 -16.03
N CYS A 114 -4.76 2.89 -15.05
CA CYS A 114 -5.45 1.63 -15.29
C CYS A 114 -6.29 1.21 -14.08
N TRP A 115 -7.15 0.21 -14.27
CA TRP A 115 -7.81 -0.47 -13.16
C TRP A 115 -6.81 -1.40 -12.49
N ASN A 116 -6.30 -1.01 -11.32
CA ASN A 116 -5.28 -1.78 -10.62
C ASN A 116 -5.58 -1.92 -9.12
N LYS A 117 -4.89 -2.87 -8.51
CA LYS A 117 -4.80 -3.07 -7.06
C LYS A 117 -3.50 -3.79 -6.69
N VAL A 118 -3.18 -3.77 -5.40
CA VAL A 118 -2.08 -4.55 -4.82
C VAL A 118 -2.64 -5.76 -4.09
N ILE A 119 -2.07 -6.93 -4.36
CA ILE A 119 -2.44 -8.22 -3.77
C ILE A 119 -1.22 -8.90 -3.18
N LYS A 120 -1.44 -9.98 -2.43
CA LYS A 120 -0.36 -10.87 -1.98
C LYS A 120 -0.02 -11.92 -3.04
N LEU A 121 1.18 -12.48 -2.96
CA LEU A 121 1.65 -13.51 -3.89
C LEU A 121 0.83 -14.79 -3.88
N ASP A 122 0.29 -15.18 -2.73
CA ASP A 122 -0.58 -16.35 -2.57
C ASP A 122 -2.01 -16.13 -3.13
N GLU A 123 -2.43 -14.88 -3.34
CA GLU A 123 -3.74 -14.53 -3.90
C GLU A 123 -3.74 -14.46 -5.43
N LEU A 124 -2.58 -14.58 -6.09
CA LEU A 124 -2.44 -14.37 -7.53
C LEU A 124 -3.28 -15.33 -8.36
N GLU A 125 -3.30 -16.62 -8.00
CA GLU A 125 -4.04 -17.65 -8.75
C GLU A 125 -5.55 -17.40 -8.71
N ASP A 126 -6.09 -17.06 -7.55
CA ASP A 126 -7.50 -16.71 -7.37
C ASP A 126 -7.88 -15.46 -8.20
N GLU A 127 -6.99 -14.47 -8.27
CA GLU A 127 -7.23 -13.25 -9.04
C GLU A 127 -7.16 -13.48 -10.55
N ILE A 128 -6.30 -14.40 -11.01
CA ILE A 128 -6.29 -14.84 -12.42
C ILE A 128 -7.64 -15.47 -12.78
N ILE A 129 -8.16 -16.38 -11.95
CA ILE A 129 -9.45 -17.03 -12.18
C ILE A 129 -10.59 -16.00 -12.24
N LYS A 130 -10.58 -14.99 -11.36
CA LYS A 130 -11.56 -13.89 -11.38
C LYS A 130 -11.47 -13.08 -12.67
N ALA A 131 -10.27 -12.74 -13.12
CA ALA A 131 -10.06 -11.99 -14.36
C ALA A 131 -10.53 -12.78 -15.59
N GLU A 132 -10.21 -14.07 -15.68
CA GLU A 132 -10.67 -14.95 -16.75
C GLU A 132 -12.20 -15.08 -16.77
N SER A 133 -12.84 -15.10 -15.60
CA SER A 133 -14.31 -15.20 -15.49
C SER A 133 -15.08 -14.03 -16.12
N ILE A 134 -14.44 -12.87 -16.24
CA ILE A 134 -15.02 -11.67 -16.88
C ILE A 134 -14.51 -11.48 -18.32
N GLY A 135 -13.84 -12.49 -18.87
CA GLY A 135 -13.37 -12.52 -20.26
C GLY A 135 -12.02 -11.85 -20.50
N ALA A 136 -11.22 -11.59 -19.46
CA ALA A 136 -9.87 -11.10 -19.65
C ALA A 136 -8.97 -12.23 -20.17
N ASN A 137 -8.14 -11.93 -21.17
CA ASN A 137 -7.09 -12.81 -21.63
C ASN A 137 -5.97 -12.88 -20.58
N ASN A 138 -5.46 -14.08 -20.35
CA ASN A 138 -4.29 -14.31 -19.52
C ASN A 138 -3.03 -13.99 -20.34
N ILE A 139 -2.37 -12.85 -20.08
CA ILE A 139 -1.02 -12.58 -20.58
C ILE A 139 -0.07 -12.53 -19.39
N VAL A 140 0.68 -13.63 -19.30
CA VAL A 140 1.65 -13.96 -18.27
C VAL A 140 2.83 -13.00 -18.31
N THR A 141 3.15 -12.45 -17.13
CA THR A 141 4.41 -11.80 -16.72
C THR A 141 5.48 -11.72 -17.82
N GLU A 142 5.77 -10.51 -18.30
CA GLU A 142 7.04 -10.29 -18.98
C GLU A 142 8.13 -10.69 -17.99
N LYS A 143 8.74 -11.88 -18.17
CA LYS A 143 9.93 -12.34 -17.44
C LYS A 143 11.13 -11.47 -17.83
N ASN A 144 11.03 -10.18 -17.57
CA ASN A 144 12.08 -9.23 -17.76
C ASN A 144 13.02 -9.32 -16.55
N LEU A 145 14.27 -8.92 -16.77
CA LEU A 145 15.31 -8.97 -15.75
C LEU A 145 14.91 -8.23 -14.46
N PHE A 146 14.09 -7.19 -14.59
CA PHE A 146 13.64 -6.37 -13.47
C PHE A 146 12.67 -7.10 -12.55
N GLU A 147 11.72 -7.88 -13.06
CA GLU A 147 10.82 -8.68 -12.22
C GLU A 147 11.59 -9.68 -11.35
N ILE A 148 12.60 -10.35 -11.94
CA ILE A 148 13.48 -11.25 -11.20
C ILE A 148 14.22 -10.48 -10.09
N CYS A 149 14.77 -9.31 -10.41
CA CYS A 149 15.44 -8.44 -9.44
C CYS A 149 14.48 -7.99 -8.32
N HIS A 150 13.26 -7.56 -8.64
CA HIS A 150 12.25 -7.16 -7.66
C HIS A 150 11.86 -8.30 -6.75
N TYR A 151 11.64 -9.49 -7.31
CA TYR A 151 11.34 -10.68 -6.53
C TYR A 151 12.50 -11.04 -5.58
N GLN A 152 13.75 -10.99 -6.05
CA GLN A 152 14.91 -11.20 -5.18
C GLN A 152 15.02 -10.16 -4.05
N ILE A 153 14.70 -8.89 -4.33
CA ILE A 153 14.66 -7.83 -3.32
C ILE A 153 13.55 -8.12 -2.29
N ALA A 154 12.36 -8.50 -2.76
CA ALA A 154 11.23 -8.83 -1.90
C ALA A 154 11.54 -10.04 -1.00
N LEU A 155 12.14 -11.11 -1.54
CA LEU A 155 12.60 -12.27 -0.78
C LEU A 155 13.61 -11.90 0.31
N LYS A 156 14.62 -11.07 -0.01
CA LYS A 156 15.60 -10.58 0.98
C LYS A 156 14.92 -9.78 2.10
N LYS A 157 13.91 -8.97 1.76
CA LYS A 157 13.13 -8.22 2.75
C LYS A 157 12.27 -9.14 3.62
N GLN A 158 11.58 -10.11 3.01
CA GLN A 158 10.74 -11.08 3.71
C GLN A 158 11.57 -11.90 4.70
N LYS A 159 12.75 -12.38 4.29
CA LYS A 159 13.67 -13.10 5.19
C LYS A 159 14.02 -12.27 6.42
N LYS A 160 14.43 -11.01 6.22
CA LYS A 160 14.73 -10.09 7.33
C LYS A 160 13.53 -9.81 8.22
N TRP A 161 12.33 -9.73 7.63
CA TRP A 161 11.09 -9.56 8.38
C TRP A 161 10.78 -10.79 9.24
N ASN A 162 10.93 -12.00 8.69
CA ASN A 162 10.76 -13.26 9.41
C ASN A 162 11.76 -13.41 10.56
N GLU A 163 13.03 -13.07 10.33
CA GLU A 163 14.07 -13.05 11.38
C GLU A 163 13.69 -12.10 12.52
N LYS A 164 13.23 -10.88 12.20
CA LYS A 164 12.77 -9.92 13.20
C LYS A 164 11.54 -10.43 13.96
N LYS A 165 10.57 -11.02 13.24
CA LYS A 165 9.36 -11.58 13.84
C LYS A 165 9.70 -12.70 14.82
N ALA A 166 10.58 -13.63 14.42
CA ALA A 166 11.05 -14.70 15.30
C ALA A 166 11.73 -14.17 16.57
N ILE A 167 12.57 -13.14 16.46
CA ILE A 167 13.19 -12.48 17.63
C ILE A 167 12.13 -11.84 18.52
N ILE A 168 11.09 -11.23 17.95
CA ILE A 168 10.01 -10.60 18.72
C ILE A 168 9.17 -11.66 19.44
N GLU A 169 8.84 -12.76 18.78
CA GLU A 169 8.09 -13.88 19.34
C GLU A 169 8.87 -14.62 20.43
N SER A 170 10.21 -14.63 20.35
CA SER A 170 11.07 -15.22 21.38
C SER A 170 11.29 -14.32 22.60
N ILE A 171 10.76 -13.09 22.63
CA ILE A 171 10.85 -12.22 23.82
C ILE A 171 9.80 -12.68 24.83
N GLU A 172 10.27 -13.21 25.95
CA GLU A 172 9.41 -13.54 27.09
C GLU A 172 8.68 -12.30 27.60
N LYS A 173 7.35 -12.39 27.69
CA LYS A 173 6.52 -11.33 28.25
C LYS A 173 6.64 -11.36 29.77
N PRO A 174 6.86 -10.20 30.43
CA PRO A 174 7.01 -10.17 31.87
C PRO A 174 5.68 -10.55 32.53
N THR A 175 5.74 -11.39 33.55
CA THR A 175 4.57 -11.76 34.35
C THR A 175 4.02 -10.53 35.05
N VAL A 176 2.74 -10.23 34.84
CA VAL A 176 2.08 -9.09 35.49
C VAL A 176 1.89 -9.45 36.97
N PRO A 177 2.39 -8.61 37.91
CA PRO A 177 2.16 -8.83 39.33
C PRO A 177 0.67 -8.93 39.65
N GLU A 178 0.28 -9.82 40.55
CA GLU A 178 -1.14 -10.13 40.82
C GLU A 178 -1.95 -8.88 41.20
N VAL A 179 -1.34 -7.95 41.95
CA VAL A 179 -1.95 -6.67 42.36
C VAL A 179 -2.24 -5.70 41.21
N LEU A 180 -1.71 -5.95 40.01
CA LEU A 180 -1.89 -5.14 38.80
C LEU A 180 -2.71 -5.84 37.72
N LYS A 181 -3.06 -7.12 37.92
CA LYS A 181 -3.72 -7.95 36.90
C LYS A 181 -5.11 -7.39 36.59
N GLY A 182 -5.39 -7.18 35.30
CA GLY A 182 -6.67 -6.65 34.83
C GLY A 182 -6.97 -5.20 35.24
N CYS A 183 -5.98 -4.47 35.76
CA CYS A 183 -6.15 -3.11 36.25
C CYS A 183 -5.45 -2.09 35.35
N THR A 184 -6.03 -0.89 35.25
CA THR A 184 -5.37 0.29 34.71
C THR A 184 -4.58 0.97 35.82
N TRP A 185 -3.31 1.32 35.61
CA TRP A 185 -2.46 1.90 36.64
C TRP A 185 -1.50 2.93 36.07
N ASN A 186 -1.21 3.98 36.85
CA ASN A 186 -0.34 5.10 36.46
C ASN A 186 1.16 4.81 36.56
N GLN A 187 1.56 3.57 36.90
CA GLN A 187 2.95 3.13 37.05
C GLN A 187 3.74 3.86 38.16
N LYS A 188 3.05 4.48 39.12
CA LYS A 188 3.68 5.16 40.26
C LYS A 188 3.43 4.39 41.56
N ILE A 189 4.50 4.21 42.33
CA ILE A 189 4.48 3.68 43.70
C ILE A 189 4.69 4.87 44.64
N TYR A 190 3.85 4.98 45.67
CA TYR A 190 3.86 6.06 46.65
C TYR A 190 4.25 5.54 48.03
N GLY A 191 4.75 6.41 48.91
CA GLY A 191 5.05 6.07 50.30
C GLY A 191 6.54 5.80 50.58
N ARG A 192 6.81 5.24 51.76
CA ARG A 192 8.15 4.93 52.29
C ARG A 192 8.18 3.47 52.78
N SER A 193 9.35 2.97 53.15
CA SER A 193 9.52 1.57 53.61
C SER A 193 8.50 1.22 54.68
N GLY A 194 7.83 0.07 54.53
CA GLY A 194 6.78 -0.37 55.47
C GLY A 194 5.41 0.30 55.27
N GLY A 195 5.23 1.15 54.26
CA GLY A 195 3.98 1.87 53.99
C GLY A 195 3.80 2.27 52.53
N TYR A 196 4.09 1.35 51.59
CA TYR A 196 3.93 1.62 50.17
C TYR A 196 2.47 1.52 49.71
N THR A 197 2.13 2.29 48.68
CA THR A 197 0.77 2.37 48.15
C THR A 197 0.78 2.54 46.63
N ILE A 198 -0.17 1.89 45.96
CA ILE A 198 -0.47 2.06 44.53
C ILE A 198 -1.95 2.40 44.32
N TYR A 199 -2.28 2.88 43.13
CA TYR A 199 -3.64 3.28 42.75
C TYR A 199 -4.12 2.58 41.46
N PRO A 200 -4.29 1.25 41.44
CA PRO A 200 -4.91 0.55 40.33
C PRO A 200 -6.40 0.92 40.23
N ASN A 201 -6.87 1.24 39.03
CA ASN A 201 -8.23 1.72 38.72
C ASN A 201 -8.66 2.92 39.59
N GLY A 202 -7.70 3.71 40.09
CA GLY A 202 -7.96 4.83 41.00
C GLY A 202 -8.14 4.45 42.47
N ASN A 203 -8.17 3.16 42.82
CA ASN A 203 -8.38 2.69 44.19
C ASN A 203 -7.04 2.54 44.93
N LYS A 204 -6.97 3.06 46.16
CA LYS A 204 -5.78 2.98 47.01
C LYS A 204 -5.57 1.56 47.52
N ILE A 205 -4.44 0.93 47.18
CA ILE A 205 -4.03 -0.38 47.68
C ILE A 205 -2.66 -0.26 48.35
N SER A 206 -2.56 -0.72 49.60
CA SER A 206 -1.28 -0.84 50.31
C SER A 206 -0.54 -2.08 49.86
N ILE A 207 0.78 -1.99 49.67
CA ILE A 207 1.63 -3.09 49.23
C ILE A 207 2.82 -3.29 50.17
N THR A 208 3.32 -4.52 50.25
CA THR A 208 4.52 -4.85 51.02
C THR A 208 5.80 -4.42 50.31
N ASP A 209 6.92 -4.41 51.04
CA ASP A 209 8.24 -4.12 50.46
C ASP A 209 8.65 -5.16 49.39
N ASP A 210 8.20 -6.42 49.52
CA ASP A 210 8.44 -7.47 48.53
C ASP A 210 7.57 -7.28 47.27
N GLN A 211 6.29 -6.96 47.43
CA GLN A 211 5.41 -6.61 46.31
C GLN A 211 5.93 -5.37 45.57
N LYS A 212 6.48 -4.39 46.28
CA LYS A 212 7.15 -3.25 45.65
C LYS A 212 8.33 -3.70 44.77
N LYS A 213 9.23 -4.55 45.29
CA LYS A 213 10.38 -5.06 44.52
C LYS A 213 9.92 -5.81 43.27
N GLU A 214 8.86 -6.62 43.39
CA GLU A 214 8.27 -7.33 42.25
C GLU A 214 7.77 -6.36 41.17
N ILE A 215 7.01 -5.32 41.56
CA ILE A 215 6.49 -4.31 40.64
C ILE A 215 7.64 -3.50 39.98
N GLU A 216 8.66 -3.12 40.74
CA GLU A 216 9.84 -2.42 40.19
C GLU A 216 10.59 -3.27 39.16
N ASN A 217 10.77 -4.56 39.43
CA ASN A 217 11.35 -5.52 38.50
C ASN A 217 10.49 -5.67 37.23
N TYR A 218 9.17 -5.79 37.37
CA TYR A 218 8.23 -5.81 36.26
C TYR A 218 8.35 -4.56 35.38
N LEU A 219 8.36 -3.36 35.98
CA LEU A 219 8.50 -2.10 35.24
C LEU A 219 9.85 -2.00 34.50
N LYS A 220 10.93 -2.48 35.12
CA LYS A 220 12.26 -2.52 34.51
C LYS A 220 12.28 -3.47 33.30
N LEU A 221 11.74 -4.68 33.44
CA LEU A 221 11.63 -5.65 32.34
C LEU A 221 10.75 -5.11 31.21
N LYS A 222 9.59 -4.54 31.52
CA LYS A 222 8.67 -3.91 30.56
C LYS A 222 9.35 -2.78 29.78
N LYS A 223 10.13 -1.93 30.47
CA LYS A 223 10.90 -0.85 29.84
C LYS A 223 11.99 -1.40 28.91
N ASN A 224 12.73 -2.42 29.34
CA ASN A 224 13.79 -3.04 28.54
C ASN A 224 13.24 -3.69 27.28
N ILE A 225 12.12 -4.43 27.39
CA ILE A 225 11.42 -5.02 26.24
C ILE A 225 10.95 -3.93 25.29
N LYS A 226 10.34 -2.86 25.81
CA LYS A 226 9.91 -1.72 24.98
C LYS A 226 11.08 -1.10 24.20
N ILE A 227 12.24 -0.94 24.81
CA ILE A 227 13.45 -0.44 24.14
C ILE A 227 13.91 -1.42 23.06
N LYS A 228 13.97 -2.73 23.37
CA LYS A 228 14.36 -3.78 22.43
C LYS A 228 13.43 -3.83 21.22
N LEU A 229 12.12 -3.76 21.43
CA LEU A 229 11.12 -3.71 20.37
C LEU A 229 11.34 -2.48 19.47
N LYS A 230 11.50 -1.28 20.05
CA LYS A 230 11.79 -0.06 19.29
C LYS A 230 13.04 -0.19 18.41
N LEU A 231 14.11 -0.79 18.93
CA LEU A 231 15.35 -1.02 18.18
C LEU A 231 15.13 -1.98 17.01
N LEU A 232 14.33 -3.04 17.19
CA LEU A 232 14.00 -4.02 16.14
C LEU A 232 13.08 -3.43 15.07
N THR A 233 12.14 -2.57 15.48
CA THR A 233 11.13 -1.93 14.61
C THR A 233 11.59 -0.64 13.96
N ARG A 234 12.80 -0.12 14.26
CA ARG A 234 13.36 1.10 13.64
C ARG A 234 13.66 0.89 12.14
N CYS A 235 12.60 0.82 11.35
CA CYS A 235 12.56 0.95 9.91
C CYS A 235 11.75 2.22 9.61
N ARG A 236 12.39 3.17 8.90
CA ARG A 236 12.01 4.50 8.36
C ARG A 236 10.57 5.09 8.44
N ASN A 237 9.52 4.37 8.80
CA ASN A 237 8.14 4.85 8.88
C ASN A 237 7.58 4.79 10.31
N GLU A 238 7.55 5.95 10.97
CA GLU A 238 7.14 6.16 12.38
C GLU A 238 5.70 5.72 12.70
N ARG A 239 4.80 5.62 11.70
CA ARG A 239 3.39 5.25 11.92
C ARG A 239 3.19 3.77 12.26
N HIS A 240 4.05 2.87 11.79
CA HIS A 240 3.92 1.42 12.04
C HIS A 240 4.52 0.99 13.38
N GLU A 241 5.48 1.75 13.90
CA GLU A 241 6.13 1.52 15.19
C GLU A 241 5.10 1.55 16.33
N LYS A 242 4.11 2.44 16.25
CA LYS A 242 3.05 2.57 17.25
C LYS A 242 2.14 1.34 17.31
N TYR A 243 1.76 0.78 16.15
CA TYR A 243 0.84 -0.35 16.08
C TYR A 243 1.43 -1.66 16.63
N ILE A 244 2.69 -1.97 16.30
CA ILE A 244 3.38 -3.19 16.77
C ILE A 244 3.67 -3.09 18.27
N VAL A 245 4.16 -1.93 18.73
CA VAL A 245 4.42 -1.70 20.16
C VAL A 245 3.14 -1.78 20.98
N ASP A 246 2.03 -1.21 20.50
CA ASP A 246 0.75 -1.24 21.23
C ASP A 246 0.13 -2.65 21.26
N LYS A 247 0.24 -3.46 20.19
CA LYS A 247 -0.23 -4.86 20.20
C LYS A 247 0.61 -5.78 21.07
N CYS A 248 1.93 -5.56 21.13
CA CYS A 248 2.82 -6.39 21.94
C CYS A 248 2.83 -6.01 23.43
N VAL A 249 2.48 -4.76 23.78
CA VAL A 249 2.54 -4.21 25.16
C VAL A 249 1.15 -4.05 25.80
N LYS A 250 0.04 -4.28 25.07
CA LYS A 250 -1.29 -4.40 25.66
C LYS A 250 -1.38 -5.70 26.48
N TYR A 251 -0.99 -5.62 27.76
CA TYR A 251 -1.63 -6.16 28.97
C TYR A 251 -1.02 -5.42 30.18
#